data_AF-A0A0S8IPX1-F1
#
_entry.id   AF-A0A0S8IPX1-F1
#
_cell.length_a   1.000
_cell.length_b   1.000
_cell.length_c   1.000
_cell.angle_alpha   90.00
_cell.angle_beta   90.00
_cell.angle_gamma   90.00
#
_symmetry.space_group_name_H-M   'P 1'
#
loop_
_entity.id
_entity.type
_entity.pdbx_description
1 polymer ?
#
loop_
_entity_poly.entity_id
_entity_poly.type
_entity_poly.pdbx_seq_one_letter_code
_entity_poly.pdbx_strand_id
1 'polypeptide(L)'
;MQRSLLLLVAFALLLSIAQMVWVQCTYGELYTFTGEAAGDVFGWSVSSAGDVDGDGYDDLMVGAPGYSACTGRAYVYSGKTSGLLYTFTGETIYSF
;
A
#
# COMPACT_ATOMS: atom_id res chain seq x y z
N MET A 1 -5.06 32.07 -52.08
CA MET A 1 -5.61 31.77 -50.73
C MET A 1 -5.45 30.28 -50.36
N GLN A 2 -4.26 29.65 -50.52
CA GLN A 2 -4.09 28.22 -50.18
C GLN A 2 -2.82 27.88 -49.37
N ARG A 3 -1.97 28.86 -49.04
CA ARG A 3 -0.74 28.59 -48.26
C ARG A 3 -0.98 28.37 -46.76
N SER A 4 -2.10 28.85 -46.22
CA SER A 4 -2.42 28.70 -44.78
C SER A 4 -3.08 27.37 -44.43
N LEU A 5 -3.67 26.66 -45.40
CA LEU A 5 -4.40 25.41 -45.14
C LEU A 5 -3.46 24.20 -45.01
N LEU A 6 -2.34 24.20 -45.75
CA LEU A 6 -1.34 23.12 -45.72
C LEU A 6 -0.59 23.03 -44.37
N LEU A 7 -0.37 24.17 -43.70
CA LEU A 7 0.33 24.21 -42.41
C LEU A 7 -0.55 23.66 -41.27
N LEU A 8 -1.86 23.90 -41.34
CA LEU A 8 -2.85 23.42 -40.37
C LEU A 8 -3.03 21.90 -40.44
N VAL A 9 -3.04 21.32 -41.65
CA VAL A 9 -3.15 19.86 -41.83
C VAL A 9 -1.89 19.12 -41.38
N ALA A 10 -0.69 19.69 -41.61
CA ALA A 10 0.57 19.13 -41.13
C ALA A 10 0.69 19.13 -39.59
N PHE A 11 0.17 20.16 -38.93
CA PHE A 11 0.17 20.26 -37.47
C PHE A 11 -0.78 19.24 -36.83
N ALA A 12 -1.94 19.00 -37.45
CA ALA A 12 -2.91 17.99 -36.99
C ALA A 12 -2.40 16.55 -37.15
N LEU A 13 -1.61 16.26 -38.21
CA LEU A 13 -1.04 14.94 -38.44
C LEU A 13 0.13 14.62 -37.48
N LEU A 14 0.91 15.62 -37.08
CA LEU A 14 1.98 15.44 -36.08
C LEU A 14 1.43 15.19 -34.66
N LEU A 15 0.25 15.73 -34.32
CA LEU A 15 -0.41 15.45 -33.04
C LEU A 15 -0.98 14.02 -32.95
N SER A 16 -1.26 13.36 -34.08
CA SER A 16 -1.91 12.04 -34.12
C SER A 16 -0.95 10.87 -33.87
N ILE A 17 0.37 11.09 -33.86
CA ILE A 17 1.37 10.01 -33.68
C ILE A 17 1.84 9.90 -32.21
N ALA A 18 1.43 10.85 -31.36
CA ALA A 18 1.89 10.94 -29.96
C ALA A 18 1.08 10.07 -28.97
N GLN A 19 0.07 9.32 -29.42
CA GLN A 19 -0.75 8.50 -28.54
C GLN A 19 -0.52 7.00 -28.75
N MET A 20 0.74 6.59 -28.90
CA MET A 20 1.14 5.27 -28.39
C MET A 20 1.23 5.38 -26.87
N VAL A 21 0.06 5.28 -26.22
CA VAL A 21 -0.01 5.17 -24.77
C VAL A 21 0.56 3.80 -24.44
N TRP A 22 1.82 3.78 -23.99
CA TRP A 22 2.33 2.65 -23.22
C TRP A 22 1.37 2.48 -22.05
N VAL A 23 0.61 1.39 -22.02
CA VAL A 23 -0.06 0.97 -20.79
C VAL A 23 1.07 0.55 -19.85
N GLN A 24 1.66 1.53 -19.18
CA GLN A 24 2.38 1.22 -17.97
C GLN A 24 1.33 0.59 -17.05
N CYS A 25 1.59 -0.65 -16.61
CA CYS A 25 0.95 -1.17 -15.41
C CYS A 25 1.45 -0.29 -14.27
N THR A 26 0.87 0.90 -14.12
CA THR A 26 1.10 1.77 -12.98
C THR A 26 0.26 1.21 -11.85
N TYR A 27 0.64 0.04 -11.34
CA TYR A 27 0.24 -0.34 -10.00
C TYR A 27 1.06 0.53 -9.07
N GLY A 28 0.55 1.74 -8.80
CA GLY A 28 1.11 2.60 -7.78
C GLY A 28 1.07 1.84 -6.46
N GLU A 29 2.17 1.91 -5.73
CA GLU A 29 2.19 1.46 -4.34
C GLU A 29 1.03 2.16 -3.60
N LEU A 30 0.13 1.37 -3.00
CA LEU A 30 -0.97 1.92 -2.21
C LEU A 30 -0.47 2.29 -0.82
N TYR A 31 0.19 1.35 -0.15
CA TYR A 31 0.70 1.51 1.22
C TYR A 31 2.01 0.74 1.40
N THR A 32 2.93 1.32 2.18
CA THR A 32 4.08 0.63 2.76
C THR A 32 3.98 0.66 4.27
N PHE A 33 4.17 -0.51 4.89
CA PHE A 33 4.27 -0.67 6.33
C PHE A 33 5.65 -1.23 6.67
N THR A 34 6.30 -0.64 7.66
CA THR A 34 7.66 -1.02 8.09
C THR A 34 7.60 -1.53 9.52
N GLY A 35 8.27 -2.65 9.78
CA GLY A 35 8.45 -3.18 11.14
C GLY A 35 9.30 -2.27 12.03
N GLU A 36 9.14 -2.40 13.34
CA GLU A 36 9.83 -1.55 14.32
C GLU A 36 11.35 -1.80 14.36
N ALA A 37 11.77 -3.07 14.36
CA ALA A 37 13.18 -3.45 14.40
C ALA A 37 13.51 -4.62 13.46
N ALA A 38 14.79 -4.68 13.06
CA ALA A 38 15.33 -5.85 12.39
C ALA A 38 15.24 -7.07 13.31
N GLY A 39 14.72 -8.19 12.79
CA GLY A 39 14.53 -9.42 13.57
C GLY A 39 13.14 -9.59 14.17
N ASP A 40 12.29 -8.55 14.17
CA ASP A 40 10.88 -8.70 14.59
C ASP A 40 10.06 -9.58 13.61
N VAL A 41 10.59 -9.75 12.40
CA VAL A 41 9.95 -10.51 11.32
C VAL A 41 8.55 -9.95 10.99
N PHE A 42 8.42 -8.61 11.00
CA PHE A 42 7.20 -7.93 10.60
C PHE A 42 6.81 -8.31 9.16
N GLY A 43 5.53 -8.59 8.95
CA GLY A 43 5.03 -9.05 7.66
C GLY A 43 5.12 -10.57 7.47
N TRP A 44 5.49 -11.33 8.51
CA TRP A 44 5.53 -12.81 8.45
C TRP A 44 4.16 -13.41 8.09
N SER A 45 3.09 -12.79 8.58
CA SER A 45 1.70 -13.18 8.33
C SER A 45 0.85 -11.93 8.19
N VAL A 46 -0.06 -11.93 7.22
CA VAL A 46 -0.97 -10.82 6.93
C VAL A 46 -2.38 -11.39 6.72
N SER A 47 -3.39 -10.70 7.26
CA SER A 47 -4.80 -11.04 7.06
C SER A 47 -5.65 -9.77 7.05
N SER A 48 -6.84 -9.83 6.44
CA SER A 48 -7.90 -8.86 6.75
C SER A 48 -8.30 -9.02 8.22
N ALA A 49 -8.51 -7.90 8.91
CA ALA A 49 -9.05 -7.82 10.26
C ALA A 49 -10.57 -7.56 10.26
N GLY A 50 -11.16 -7.28 9.10
CA GLY A 50 -12.48 -6.65 8.99
C GLY A 50 -12.45 -5.18 9.42
N ASP A 51 -13.57 -4.49 9.34
CA ASP A 51 -13.72 -3.11 9.82
C ASP A 51 -13.80 -3.09 11.36
N VAL A 52 -12.65 -2.85 12.01
CA VAL A 52 -12.55 -2.88 13.48
C VAL A 52 -12.70 -1.51 14.13
N ASP A 53 -12.50 -0.42 13.38
CA ASP A 53 -12.72 0.95 13.85
C ASP A 53 -14.10 1.53 13.49
N GLY A 54 -14.87 0.83 12.66
CA GLY A 54 -16.25 1.16 12.30
C GLY A 54 -16.36 2.24 11.22
N ASP A 55 -15.34 2.40 10.38
CA ASP A 55 -15.26 3.46 9.38
C ASP A 55 -15.79 3.08 7.98
N GLY A 56 -16.22 1.83 7.82
CA GLY A 56 -16.78 1.23 6.62
C GLY A 56 -15.76 0.55 5.70
N TYR A 57 -14.49 0.41 6.10
CA TYR A 57 -13.43 -0.23 5.32
C TYR A 57 -12.80 -1.38 6.11
N ASP A 58 -12.49 -2.49 5.44
CA ASP A 58 -11.79 -3.60 6.10
C ASP A 58 -10.35 -3.22 6.46
N ASP A 59 -9.95 -3.48 7.70
CA ASP A 59 -8.63 -3.21 8.22
C ASP A 59 -7.63 -4.34 7.97
N LEU A 60 -6.35 -4.06 8.18
CA LEU A 60 -5.23 -4.95 7.92
C LEU A 60 -4.55 -5.39 9.21
N MET A 61 -4.44 -6.70 9.46
CA MET A 61 -3.63 -7.24 10.55
C MET A 61 -2.30 -7.78 10.03
N VAL A 62 -1.20 -7.43 10.71
CA VAL A 62 0.17 -7.86 10.39
C VAL A 62 0.85 -8.45 11.61
N GLY A 63 1.45 -9.63 11.46
CA GLY A 63 2.21 -10.31 12.51
C GLY A 63 3.71 -10.02 12.44
N ALA A 64 4.35 -9.96 13.62
CA ALA A 64 5.78 -9.86 13.84
C ALA A 64 6.21 -10.86 14.94
N PRO A 65 6.34 -12.16 14.60
CA PRO A 65 6.58 -13.20 15.59
C PRO A 65 7.96 -13.14 16.24
N GLY A 66 8.94 -12.46 15.64
CA GLY A 66 10.28 -12.33 16.20
C GLY A 66 10.40 -11.26 17.29
N TYR A 67 9.35 -10.45 17.49
CA TYR A 67 9.35 -9.38 18.48
C TYR A 67 9.77 -9.86 19.88
N SER A 68 10.64 -9.09 20.54
CA SER A 68 11.09 -9.27 21.94
C SER A 68 11.37 -10.74 22.33
N ALA A 69 12.43 -11.32 21.76
CA ALA A 69 12.82 -12.71 22.03
C ALA A 69 11.70 -13.73 21.71
N CYS A 70 11.00 -13.52 20.60
CA CYS A 70 9.90 -14.36 20.11
C CYS A 70 8.67 -14.39 21.02
N THR A 71 8.45 -13.38 21.86
CA THR A 71 7.13 -13.21 22.50
C THR A 71 6.07 -12.84 21.47
N GLY A 72 6.49 -12.20 20.38
CA GLY A 72 5.65 -11.87 19.23
C GLY A 72 4.83 -10.59 19.45
N ARG A 73 4.46 -9.97 18.32
CA ARG A 73 3.58 -8.81 18.29
C ARG A 73 2.67 -8.88 17.06
N ALA A 74 1.47 -8.32 17.16
CA ALA A 74 0.59 -8.11 16.03
C ALA A 74 0.11 -6.65 15.99
N TYR A 75 -0.08 -6.15 14.78
CA TYR A 75 -0.47 -4.77 14.49
C TYR A 75 -1.74 -4.79 13.67
N VAL A 76 -2.64 -3.83 13.90
CA VAL A 76 -3.81 -3.59 13.06
C VAL A 76 -3.72 -2.18 12.50
N TYR A 77 -3.80 -2.05 11.18
CA TYR A 77 -3.75 -0.79 10.46
C TYR A 77 -5.09 -0.53 9.76
N SER A 78 -5.54 0.72 9.78
CA SER A 78 -6.77 1.16 9.11
C SER A 78 -6.68 0.90 7.60
N GLY A 79 -7.66 0.21 7.04
CA GLY A 79 -7.75 -0.04 5.59
C GLY A 79 -7.98 1.23 4.76
N LYS A 80 -8.48 2.29 5.39
CA LYS A 80 -8.79 3.57 4.77
C LYS A 80 -7.65 4.58 4.89
N THR A 81 -7.07 4.70 6.07
CA THR A 81 -6.11 5.77 6.41
C THR A 81 -4.68 5.30 6.57
N SER A 82 -4.44 3.98 6.56
CA SER A 82 -3.16 3.32 6.91
C SER A 82 -2.61 3.63 8.31
N GLY A 83 -3.40 4.28 9.17
CA GLY A 83 -3.04 4.54 10.56
C GLY A 83 -3.00 3.28 11.40
N LEU A 84 -2.08 3.21 12.37
CA LEU A 84 -2.05 2.13 13.36
C LEU A 84 -3.24 2.27 14.34
N LEU A 85 -4.09 1.25 14.39
CA LEU A 85 -5.28 1.18 15.26
C LEU A 85 -4.98 0.43 16.55
N TYR A 86 -4.38 -0.76 16.46
CA TYR A 86 -4.12 -1.63 17.61
C TYR A 86 -2.74 -2.27 17.54
N THR A 87 -2.17 -2.49 18.72
CA THR A 87 -0.95 -3.29 18.91
C THR A 87 -1.20 -4.33 19.99
N PHE A 88 -0.97 -5.60 19.66
CA PHE A 88 -1.03 -6.72 20.58
C PHE A 88 0.38 -7.23 20.83
N THR A 89 0.87 -7.11 22.07
CA THR A 89 2.20 -7.60 22.44
C THR A 89 2.06 -8.90 23.20
N GLY A 90 2.82 -9.92 22.78
CA GLY A 90 2.96 -11.14 23.55
C GLY A 90 3.81 -10.89 24.80
N GLU A 91 3.34 -11.39 25.93
CA GLU A 91 4.00 -11.28 27.22
C GLU A 91 4.63 -12.63 27.60
N THR A 92 5.83 -12.61 28.19
CA THR A 92 6.38 -13.83 28.79
C THR A 92 5.78 -13.97 30.18
N ILE A 93 4.76 -14.82 30.32
CA ILE A 93 4.18 -15.08 31.63
C ILE A 93 5.14 -16.00 32.40
N TYR A 94 6.05 -15.42 33.18
CA TYR A 94 6.68 -16.11 34.32
C TYR A 94 5.88 -15.80 35.59
N SER A 95 4.59 -16.15 35.65
CA SER A 95 3.82 -16.07 36.90
C SER A 95 3.30 -17.45 37.26
N PHE A 96 4.02 -18.11 38.15
CA PHE A 96 3.50 -19.21 38.97
C PHE A 96 2.71 -18.62 40.14
#